data_AF-A0A9N9ID92-F1
#
_entry.id   AF-A0A9N9ID92-F1
#
_cell.length_a   1.000
_cell.length_b   1.000
_cell.length_c   1.000
_cell.angle_alpha   90.00
_cell.angle_beta   90.00
_cell.angle_gamma   90.00
#
_symmetry.space_group_name_H-M   'P 1'
#
loop_
_entity.id
_entity.type
_entity.pdbx_description
1 polymer ?
#
loop_
_entity_poly.entity_id
_entity_poly.type
_entity_poly.pdbx_seq_one_letter_code
_entity_poly.pdbx_strand_id
1 'polypeptide(L)'
;TTRSVDVPPTRYGSDNKVLSPKDAYLNSELIVVGAAYTADRKLKQSYTEIKKLDKAKAREEILIYAEEEVERLFATNVTHSNKEDVLQRAKRAARFLIDEYFDMEDKIDEYCISPTRYGSDSEKSLSNNLENSDNDKTINIDLLKLKRLKDDSKS
;
A
#
# COMPACT_ATOMS: atom_id res chain seq x y z
N THR A 1 40.65 2.01 -33.70
CA THR A 1 39.48 2.27 -32.85
C THR A 1 38.88 0.94 -32.42
N THR A 2 39.21 0.45 -31.23
CA THR A 2 38.61 -0.77 -30.67
C THR A 2 37.22 -0.42 -30.13
N ARG A 3 36.16 -0.88 -30.80
CA ARG A 3 34.80 -0.82 -30.26
C ARG A 3 34.72 -1.77 -29.07
N SER A 4 34.57 -1.21 -27.88
CA SER A 4 34.14 -1.94 -26.68
C SER A 4 32.81 -2.60 -27.01
N VAL A 5 32.75 -3.93 -27.01
CA VAL A 5 31.48 -4.64 -27.09
C VAL A 5 30.91 -4.60 -25.68
N ASP A 6 29.94 -3.72 -25.45
CA ASP A 6 29.19 -3.68 -24.19
C ASP A 6 28.45 -5.01 -24.03
N VAL A 7 29.05 -5.94 -23.28
CA VAL A 7 28.39 -7.19 -22.90
C VAL A 7 27.34 -6.82 -21.87
N PRO A 8 26.04 -7.06 -22.12
CA PRO A 8 25.00 -6.74 -21.15
C PRO A 8 25.26 -7.53 -19.86
N PRO A 9 25.06 -6.91 -18.68
CA PRO A 9 25.32 -7.57 -17.41
C PRO A 9 24.47 -8.85 -17.29
N THR A 10 25.12 -9.97 -16.94
CA THR A 10 24.45 -11.25 -16.67
C THR A 10 23.52 -11.10 -15.48
N ARG A 11 22.24 -11.44 -15.67
CA ARG A 11 21.20 -11.34 -14.64
C ARG A 11 20.85 -12.72 -14.11
N TYR A 12 20.57 -12.78 -12.82
CA TYR A 12 20.21 -14.01 -12.14
C TYR A 12 18.78 -13.93 -11.60
N GLY A 13 18.05 -15.04 -11.72
CA GLY A 13 16.76 -15.22 -11.09
C GLY A 13 16.90 -15.42 -9.59
N SER A 14 15.77 -15.45 -8.89
CA SER A 14 15.75 -15.76 -7.44
C SER A 14 16.28 -17.17 -7.12
N ASP A 15 16.32 -18.06 -8.10
CA ASP A 15 16.89 -19.41 -8.01
C ASP A 15 18.39 -19.45 -8.37
N ASN A 16 19.05 -18.28 -8.46
CA ASN A 16 20.45 -18.10 -8.87
C ASN A 16 20.78 -18.65 -10.26
N LYS A 17 19.78 -18.92 -11.11
CA LYS A 17 20.03 -19.28 -12.52
C LYS A 17 20.15 -18.03 -13.38
N VAL A 18 21.00 -18.12 -14.40
CA VAL A 18 21.12 -17.06 -15.40
C VAL A 18 19.80 -16.92 -16.13
N LEU A 19 19.22 -15.72 -16.11
CA LEU A 19 17.99 -15.42 -16.82
C LEU A 19 18.26 -15.26 -18.31
N SER A 20 17.36 -15.79 -19.13
CA SER A 20 17.35 -15.41 -20.54
C SER A 20 16.98 -13.92 -20.67
N PRO A 21 17.32 -13.25 -21.78
CA PRO A 21 16.90 -11.86 -22.01
C PRO A 21 15.39 -11.64 -21.92
N LYS A 22 14.58 -12.67 -22.22
CA LYS A 22 13.11 -12.63 -22.08
C LYS A 22 12.67 -12.71 -20.63
N ASP A 23 13.35 -13.53 -19.82
CA ASP A 23 13.02 -13.72 -18.40
C ASP A 23 13.59 -12.60 -17.51
N ALA A 24 14.65 -11.95 -17.98
CA ALA A 24 15.24 -10.76 -17.37
C ALA A 24 14.43 -9.47 -17.60
N TYR A 25 13.36 -9.57 -18.40
CA TYR A 25 12.59 -8.44 -18.85
C TYR A 25 11.55 -8.01 -17.82
N LEU A 26 11.66 -6.76 -17.35
CA LEU A 26 10.69 -6.24 -16.38
C LEU A 26 9.55 -5.53 -17.11
N ASN A 27 8.32 -6.03 -16.88
CA ASN A 27 7.09 -5.50 -17.46
C ASN A 27 6.79 -4.08 -16.94
N SER A 28 6.32 -3.20 -17.83
CA SER A 28 5.95 -1.81 -17.48
C SER A 28 4.91 -1.72 -16.37
N GLU A 29 3.91 -2.60 -16.35
CA GLU A 29 2.87 -2.60 -15.31
C GLU A 29 3.43 -2.93 -13.94
N LEU A 30 4.40 -3.86 -13.89
CA LEU A 30 5.10 -4.19 -12.65
C LEU A 30 5.95 -3.01 -12.16
N ILE A 31 6.55 -2.25 -13.08
CA ILE A 31 7.28 -1.02 -12.73
C ILE A 31 6.32 0.03 -12.18
N VAL A 32 5.18 0.27 -12.83
CA VAL A 32 4.17 1.25 -12.38
C VAL A 32 3.68 0.93 -10.97
N VAL A 33 3.25 -0.32 -10.74
CA VAL A 33 2.71 -0.74 -9.44
C VAL A 33 3.81 -0.75 -8.37
N GLY A 34 4.99 -1.28 -8.70
CA GLY A 34 6.13 -1.34 -7.79
C GLY A 34 6.63 0.05 -7.37
N ALA A 35 6.69 0.99 -8.32
CA ALA A 35 7.10 2.37 -8.05
C ALA A 35 6.07 3.10 -7.18
N ALA A 36 4.78 3.00 -7.49
CA ALA A 36 3.73 3.63 -6.70
C ALA A 36 3.69 3.09 -5.26
N TYR A 37 3.76 1.77 -5.09
CA TYR A 37 3.78 1.14 -3.77
C TYR A 37 5.02 1.51 -2.95
N THR A 38 6.20 1.52 -3.59
CA THR A 38 7.45 1.90 -2.91
C THR A 38 7.45 3.36 -2.51
N ALA A 39 6.89 4.23 -3.34
CA ALA A 39 6.72 5.65 -3.04
C ALA A 39 5.81 5.86 -1.82
N ASP A 40 4.65 5.20 -1.77
CA ASP A 40 3.74 5.23 -0.61
C ASP A 40 4.42 4.77 0.67
N ARG A 41 5.15 3.64 0.60
CA ARG A 41 5.90 3.12 1.75
C ARG A 41 6.96 4.09 2.26
N LYS A 42 7.78 4.65 1.35
CA LYS A 42 8.82 5.64 1.71
C LYS A 42 8.21 6.87 2.36
N LEU A 43 7.10 7.34 1.80
CA LEU A 43 6.37 8.48 2.32
C LEU A 43 5.88 8.22 3.75
N LYS A 44 5.20 7.10 3.98
CA LYS A 44 4.74 6.70 5.33
C LYS A 44 5.89 6.59 6.34
N GLN A 45 7.02 6.02 5.92
CA GLN A 45 8.23 5.95 6.75
C GLN A 45 8.79 7.33 7.10
N SER A 46 8.74 8.30 6.17
CA SER A 46 9.19 9.67 6.45
C SER A 46 8.27 10.41 7.43
N TYR A 47 7.01 9.99 7.52
CA TYR A 47 5.98 10.65 8.35
C TYR A 47 5.73 10.01 9.71
N THR A 48 6.18 8.78 9.96
CA THR A 48 6.17 8.22 11.32
C THR A 48 6.92 9.08 12.36
N GLU A 49 7.73 10.03 11.90
CA GLU A 49 8.48 10.97 12.74
C GLU A 49 7.81 12.35 12.88
N ILE A 50 6.73 12.65 12.13
CA ILE A 50 6.13 13.99 12.02
C ILE A 50 4.66 13.98 12.47
N LYS A 51 4.35 14.76 13.52
CA LYS A 51 3.07 14.72 14.28
C LYS A 51 1.83 15.30 13.57
N LYS A 52 2.00 15.99 12.44
CA LYS A 52 0.88 16.59 11.69
C LYS A 52 1.27 16.70 10.24
N LEU A 53 0.50 16.04 9.40
CA LEU A 53 0.87 15.79 8.02
C LEU A 53 -0.04 16.58 7.08
N ASP A 54 0.56 17.43 6.24
CA ASP A 54 -0.12 18.17 5.20
C ASP A 54 -0.27 17.31 3.93
N LYS A 55 -1.51 17.04 3.53
CA LYS A 55 -1.85 16.27 2.33
C LYS A 55 -1.29 16.90 1.06
N ALA A 56 -1.20 18.23 0.99
CA ALA A 56 -0.60 18.91 -0.15
C ALA A 56 0.89 18.59 -0.29
N LYS A 57 1.63 18.63 0.83
CA LYS A 57 3.05 18.27 0.87
C LYS A 57 3.29 16.80 0.51
N ALA A 58 2.48 15.90 1.04
CA ALA A 58 2.55 14.49 0.71
C ALA A 58 2.28 14.19 -0.77
N ARG A 59 1.35 14.93 -1.40
CA ARG A 59 1.11 14.83 -2.85
C ARG A 59 2.32 15.21 -3.67
N GLU A 60 3.11 16.20 -3.24
CA GLU A 60 4.33 16.59 -3.95
C GLU A 60 5.44 15.57 -3.74
N GLU A 61 5.67 15.14 -2.49
CA GLU A 61 6.74 14.22 -2.14
C GLU A 61 6.55 12.82 -2.75
N ILE A 62 5.32 12.29 -2.80
CA ILE A 62 5.10 10.97 -3.37
C ILE A 62 5.44 10.91 -4.87
N LEU A 63 5.29 12.04 -5.60
CA LEU A 63 5.63 12.10 -7.01
C LEU A 63 7.15 12.00 -7.23
N ILE A 64 7.93 12.58 -6.32
CA ILE A 64 9.39 12.50 -6.34
C ILE A 64 9.81 11.05 -6.08
N TYR A 65 9.28 10.41 -5.03
CA TYR A 65 9.63 9.03 -4.73
C TYR A 65 9.22 8.04 -5.83
N ALA A 66 8.08 8.29 -6.50
CA ALA A 66 7.67 7.48 -7.64
C ALA A 66 8.63 7.65 -8.83
N GLU A 67 9.09 8.88 -9.10
CA GLU A 67 10.07 9.17 -10.14
C GLU A 67 11.42 8.49 -9.89
N GLU A 68 11.98 8.67 -8.69
CA GLU A 68 13.23 8.03 -8.27
C GLU A 68 13.17 6.51 -8.45
N GLU A 69 12.04 5.89 -8.07
CA GLU A 69 11.89 4.44 -8.13
C GLU A 69 11.74 3.94 -9.57
N VAL A 70 11.03 4.68 -10.44
CA VAL A 70 10.99 4.38 -11.88
C VAL A 70 12.40 4.47 -12.46
N GLU A 71 13.16 5.54 -12.18
CA GLU A 71 14.52 5.68 -12.67
C GLU A 71 15.43 4.54 -12.20
N ARG A 72 15.36 4.18 -10.91
CA ARG A 72 16.10 3.05 -10.35
C ARG A 72 15.74 1.74 -11.04
N LEU A 73 14.44 1.48 -11.25
CA LEU A 73 13.97 0.26 -11.91
C LEU A 73 14.39 0.20 -13.38
N PHE A 74 14.36 1.31 -14.11
CA PHE A 74 14.83 1.36 -15.50
C PHE A 74 16.35 1.21 -15.62
N ALA A 75 17.12 1.79 -14.70
CA ALA A 75 18.57 1.64 -14.67
C ALA A 75 18.98 0.19 -14.31
N THR A 76 18.21 -0.45 -13.43
CA THR A 76 18.51 -1.79 -12.92
C THR A 76 17.92 -2.90 -13.80
N ASN A 77 16.95 -2.63 -14.68
CA ASN A 77 16.20 -3.65 -15.43
C ASN A 77 16.29 -3.54 -16.96
N VAL A 78 16.21 -4.68 -17.65
CA VAL A 78 15.92 -4.68 -19.09
C VAL A 78 14.43 -4.37 -19.22
N THR A 79 14.10 -3.29 -19.91
CA THR A 79 12.75 -2.71 -19.93
C THR A 79 12.35 -2.28 -21.34
N HIS A 80 11.09 -1.87 -21.51
CA HIS A 80 10.60 -1.26 -22.75
C HIS A 80 11.18 0.14 -22.89
N SER A 81 11.35 0.66 -24.10
CA SER A 81 11.75 2.04 -24.34
C SER A 81 10.60 3.04 -24.14
N ASN A 82 9.79 2.86 -23.10
CA ASN A 82 8.58 3.64 -22.79
C ASN A 82 8.65 4.34 -21.42
N LYS A 83 9.86 4.70 -20.97
CA LYS A 83 10.12 5.26 -19.64
C LYS A 83 9.18 6.40 -19.27
N GLU A 84 8.95 7.34 -20.19
CA GLU A 84 8.11 8.51 -19.91
C GLU A 84 6.64 8.13 -19.65
N ASP A 85 6.07 7.23 -20.46
CA ASP A 85 4.72 6.73 -20.22
C ASP A 85 4.60 6.03 -18.85
N VAL A 86 5.57 5.17 -18.54
CA VAL A 86 5.63 4.45 -17.26
C VAL A 86 5.75 5.43 -16.10
N LEU A 87 6.59 6.46 -16.22
CA LEU A 87 6.75 7.51 -15.23
C LEU A 87 5.43 8.23 -14.94
N GLN A 88 4.72 8.65 -15.99
CA GLN A 88 3.44 9.36 -15.83
C GLN A 88 2.36 8.46 -15.20
N ARG A 89 2.32 7.18 -15.57
CA ARG A 89 1.39 6.21 -14.97
C ARG A 89 1.72 5.91 -13.50
N ALA A 90 3.00 5.76 -13.17
CA ALA A 90 3.47 5.58 -11.80
C ALA A 90 3.12 6.79 -10.92
N LYS A 91 3.38 8.02 -11.41
CA LYS A 91 3.01 9.27 -10.74
C LYS A 91 1.51 9.36 -10.50
N ARG A 92 0.69 9.00 -11.49
CA ARG A 92 -0.77 8.99 -11.36
C ARG A 92 -1.25 7.97 -10.30
N ALA A 93 -0.71 6.76 -10.34
CA ALA A 93 -1.05 5.70 -9.38
C ALA A 93 -0.61 6.07 -7.95
N ALA A 94 0.60 6.61 -7.79
CA ALA A 94 1.09 7.08 -6.50
C ALA A 94 0.20 8.20 -5.93
N ARG A 95 -0.12 9.21 -6.74
CA ARG A 95 -1.01 10.29 -6.34
C ARG A 95 -2.40 9.79 -5.93
N PHE A 96 -2.95 8.80 -6.64
CA PHE A 96 -4.21 8.17 -6.28
C PHE A 96 -4.18 7.55 -4.87
N LEU A 97 -3.06 6.93 -4.47
CA LEU A 97 -2.91 6.37 -3.12
C LEU A 97 -3.05 7.46 -2.04
N ILE A 98 -2.47 8.65 -2.28
CA ILE A 98 -2.60 9.78 -1.35
C ILE A 98 -4.01 10.37 -1.37
N ASP A 99 -4.63 10.45 -2.54
CA ASP A 99 -5.94 11.08 -2.65
C ASP A 99 -7.01 10.27 -1.90
N GLU A 100 -6.95 8.94 -2.00
CA GLU A 100 -7.95 8.03 -1.45
C GLU A 100 -7.61 7.48 -0.05
N TYR A 101 -6.34 7.24 0.27
CA TYR A 101 -5.97 6.43 1.46
C TYR A 101 -5.15 7.17 2.52
N PHE A 102 -4.76 8.43 2.27
CA PHE A 102 -3.85 9.16 3.16
C PHE A 102 -4.43 9.47 4.55
N ASP A 103 -5.72 9.78 4.63
CA ASP A 103 -6.38 10.17 5.88
C ASP A 103 -6.93 8.97 6.67
N MET A 104 -6.69 7.74 6.20
CA MET A 104 -7.28 6.52 6.77
C MET A 104 -6.45 5.87 7.88
N GLU A 105 -5.19 6.29 8.09
CA GLU A 105 -4.29 5.65 9.07
C GLU A 105 -4.57 6.01 10.54
N ASP A 106 -5.38 7.03 10.85
CA ASP A 106 -5.87 7.29 12.22
C ASP A 106 -7.03 6.36 12.65
N LYS A 107 -7.48 5.44 11.77
CA LYS A 107 -8.64 4.56 12.02
C LYS A 107 -8.36 3.06 11.94
N ILE A 108 -7.11 2.63 11.74
CA ILE A 108 -6.79 1.21 11.53
C ILE A 108 -6.06 0.65 12.75
N ASP A 109 -6.77 0.55 13.87
CA ASP A 109 -6.42 -0.41 14.93
C ASP A 109 -7.12 -1.78 14.71
N GLU A 110 -7.94 -1.97 13.66
CA GLU A 110 -8.78 -3.18 13.59
C GLU A 110 -9.03 -3.84 12.21
N TYR A 111 -8.52 -3.34 11.07
CA TYR A 111 -8.95 -3.89 9.76
C TYR A 111 -7.88 -4.12 8.68
N CYS A 112 -6.62 -4.38 9.04
CA CYS A 112 -5.63 -4.84 8.06
C CYS A 112 -5.02 -6.19 8.43
N ILE A 113 -5.86 -7.24 8.42
CA ILE A 113 -5.40 -8.62 8.25
C ILE A 113 -5.94 -9.16 6.92
N SER A 114 -4.98 -9.37 6.01
CA SER A 114 -4.97 -10.29 4.87
C SER A 114 -5.57 -9.84 3.52
N PRO A 115 -4.76 -9.79 2.45
CA PRO A 115 -5.25 -9.75 1.08
C PRO A 115 -5.81 -11.12 0.72
N THR A 116 -7.13 -11.29 0.82
CA THR A 116 -7.76 -12.56 0.43
C THR A 116 -8.56 -12.41 -0.85
N ARG A 117 -7.94 -12.97 -1.90
CA ARG A 117 -8.54 -13.68 -3.05
C ARG A 117 -9.44 -12.89 -4.02
N TYR A 118 -8.92 -12.84 -5.24
CA TYR A 118 -9.66 -12.77 -6.49
C TYR A 118 -10.91 -13.65 -6.46
N GLY A 119 -12.02 -13.10 -6.96
CA GLY A 119 -13.32 -13.74 -7.02
C GLY A 119 -13.30 -15.07 -7.76
N SER A 120 -14.09 -16.01 -7.26
CA SER A 120 -14.63 -17.11 -8.02
C SER A 120 -16.04 -17.33 -7.52
N ASP A 121 -16.96 -17.28 -8.48
CA ASP A 121 -18.40 -17.37 -8.30
C ASP A 121 -18.81 -18.52 -7.37
N SER A 122 -19.62 -18.20 -6.36
CA SER A 122 -20.70 -19.11 -5.95
C SER A 122 -21.77 -18.31 -5.23
N GLU A 123 -22.89 -18.15 -5.92
CA GLU A 123 -24.17 -17.82 -5.33
C GLU A 123 -24.44 -18.72 -4.12
N LYS A 124 -24.90 -18.15 -3.00
CA LYS A 124 -26.17 -18.57 -2.39
C LYS A 124 -26.55 -17.73 -1.16
N SER A 125 -27.70 -17.11 -1.34
CA SER A 125 -28.78 -17.01 -0.36
C SER A 125 -28.61 -16.04 0.79
N LEU A 126 -29.23 -14.87 0.59
CA LEU A 126 -30.03 -14.23 1.63
C LEU A 126 -30.93 -15.28 2.32
N SER A 127 -30.84 -15.34 3.64
CA SER A 127 -31.99 -15.67 4.46
C SER A 127 -32.00 -14.74 5.66
N ASN A 128 -32.96 -13.83 5.61
CA ASN A 128 -33.52 -13.06 6.72
C ASN A 128 -33.67 -13.93 7.97
N ASN A 129 -33.53 -13.34 9.15
CA ASN A 129 -34.48 -13.50 10.25
C ASN A 129 -34.27 -12.37 11.28
N LEU A 130 -35.18 -11.39 11.23
CA LEU A 130 -35.55 -10.55 12.35
C LEU A 130 -36.71 -11.24 13.08
N GLU A 131 -36.82 -11.02 14.39
CA GLU A 131 -37.92 -11.41 15.32
C GLU A 131 -37.90 -12.88 15.81
N ASN A 132 -38.03 -13.24 17.10
CA ASN A 132 -38.51 -12.58 18.32
C ASN A 132 -37.90 -13.32 19.55
N SER A 133 -37.46 -12.59 20.60
CA SER A 133 -38.12 -12.48 21.92
C SER A 133 -37.82 -13.61 22.93
N ASP A 134 -37.22 -13.16 24.03
CA ASP A 134 -37.39 -13.57 25.43
C ASP A 134 -36.51 -14.66 26.07
N ASN A 135 -35.78 -14.16 27.08
CA ASN A 135 -35.33 -14.79 28.32
C ASN A 135 -34.09 -15.71 28.25
N ASP A 136 -32.91 -15.18 28.60
CA ASP A 136 -32.44 -15.38 29.98
C ASP A 136 -31.33 -14.41 30.42
N LYS A 137 -31.34 -14.12 31.72
CA LYS A 137 -30.56 -13.09 32.42
C LYS A 137 -29.11 -13.54 32.66
N THR A 138 -28.13 -12.69 32.36
CA THR A 138 -27.13 -12.18 33.35
C THR A 138 -26.17 -11.19 32.69
N ILE A 139 -26.45 -9.90 32.88
CA ILE A 139 -25.53 -8.80 32.57
C ILE A 139 -24.58 -8.68 33.78
N ASN A 140 -23.27 -8.80 33.54
CA ASN A 140 -22.26 -8.65 34.59
C ASN A 140 -22.03 -7.13 34.84
N ILE A 141 -22.50 -6.64 35.99
CA ILE A 141 -22.72 -5.21 36.32
C ILE A 141 -21.48 -4.56 36.96
N ASP A 142 -20.28 -5.09 36.73
CA ASP A 142 -19.09 -4.65 37.48
C ASP A 142 -18.23 -3.59 36.78
N LEU A 143 -18.50 -3.22 35.52
CA LEU A 143 -17.75 -2.13 34.86
C LEU A 143 -18.45 -0.75 34.83
N LEU A 144 -19.71 -0.66 35.27
CA LEU A 144 -20.47 0.61 35.28
C LEU A 144 -20.41 1.41 36.59
N LYS A 145 -19.69 0.92 37.61
CA LYS A 145 -19.56 1.61 38.92
C LYS A 145 -18.30 2.49 39.09
N LEU A 146 -17.40 2.55 38.10
CA LEU A 146 -16.17 3.36 38.18
C LEU A 146 -16.26 4.75 37.53
N LYS A 147 -17.41 5.14 36.97
CA LYS A 147 -17.63 6.45 36.33
C LYS A 147 -18.57 7.42 37.08
N ARG A 148 -18.90 7.16 38.35
CA ARG A 148 -19.78 8.05 39.15
C ARG A 148 -19.24 8.47 40.52
N LEU A 149 -17.92 8.63 40.69
CA LEU A 149 -17.34 9.08 41.96
C LEU A 149 -16.14 10.05 41.82
N LYS A 150 -16.01 10.78 40.71
CA LYS A 150 -14.90 11.76 40.55
C LYS A 150 -15.30 13.21 40.29
N ASP A 151 -16.57 13.57 40.49
CA ASP A 151 -17.04 14.95 40.29
C ASP A 151 -17.45 15.70 41.58
N ASP A 152 -17.27 15.12 42.78
CA ASP A 152 -17.58 15.82 44.05
C ASP A 152 -16.36 15.95 44.98
N SER A 153 -15.26 16.52 44.48
CA SER A 153 -14.19 17.07 45.36
C SER A 153 -13.56 18.32 44.77
N LYS A 154 -14.41 19.29 44.40
CA LYS A 154 -14.06 20.72 44.39
C LYS A 154 -15.21 21.51 45.01
N SER A 155 -15.18 21.68 46.33
CA SER A 155 -15.57 22.92 46.99
C SER A 155 -14.88 23.01 48.33
#